data_AF-A0A955T122-F1
#
_entry.id   AF-A0A955T122-F1
#
_cell.length_a   1.000
_cell.length_b   1.000
_cell.length_c   1.000
_cell.angle_alpha   90.00
_cell.angle_beta   90.00
_cell.angle_gamma   90.00
#
_symmetry.space_group_name_H-M   'P 1'
#
loop_
_entity.id
_entity.type
_entity.pdbx_description
1 polymer ?
#
loop_
_entity_poly.entity_id
_entity_poly.type
_entity_poly.pdbx_seq_one_letter_code
_entity_poly.pdbx_strand_id
1 'polypeptide(L)'
;QRCVISNNGIIPFNVGLPGRGGGILNVADNSARAGCRIYDSTIEANASLQTGGGIQNLVLNSNGNGDAEATLLIQNSVIRDNTSDENGGGIHQLGGPGQANCSIVGGAIQRNSCTFRGGGIWTSEESTLDIGSGCLIEGNHCQDGGGIYKDGATGAVTISNSTIADNTGTLTGGGVVLEGGNFNLREGAVVSGNVAERGGGIYMFDGYLTFNDTLVRNNRAEGPTSARRGGGLFIADGYATFFNNTVFQANEAIDGGGIFSYATTTIGDATFEGNHALGEGGAIWSSGDFDFEGPAVVSNNTAGSDGGGIYSIGLNLAFWESTLSGNQAGRSGGGIWSGSQNLSINQATITGNTASGDEADEGGGGVFIEMGSANLMGESEIANNSADGILGSGGGVLLLYGDLTVSASCVIDNNSANRSGGGVEIVDGMATFNQTYIRDNDVDGKAGIPNPGNGGGVHISGDLLTVTF
;
A
#
# COMPACT_ATOMS: atom_id res chain seq x y z
N GLN A 1 -21.95 -5.50 34.82
CA GLN A 1 -23.15 -6.36 34.55
C GLN A 1 -22.96 -6.99 33.16
N ARG A 2 -23.50 -8.19 32.89
CA ARG A 2 -23.36 -8.86 31.58
C ARG A 2 -24.65 -8.69 30.77
N CYS A 3 -24.56 -8.07 29.60
CA CYS A 3 -25.63 -7.99 28.61
C CYS A 3 -25.47 -9.14 27.60
N VAL A 4 -26.57 -9.84 27.27
CA VAL A 4 -26.61 -10.87 26.22
C VAL A 4 -27.81 -10.59 25.33
N ILE A 5 -27.55 -10.48 24.02
CA ILE A 5 -28.55 -10.22 22.97
C ILE A 5 -28.47 -11.39 21.98
N SER A 6 -29.59 -12.05 21.71
CA SER A 6 -29.64 -13.21 20.80
C SER A 6 -30.95 -13.26 20.01
N ASN A 7 -30.90 -13.58 18.72
CA ASN A 7 -32.07 -13.80 17.84
C ASN A 7 -33.04 -12.60 17.80
N ASN A 8 -32.53 -11.37 17.87
CA ASN A 8 -33.36 -10.17 17.82
C ASN A 8 -33.31 -9.54 16.42
N GLY A 9 -34.47 -9.39 15.80
CA GLY A 9 -34.64 -8.60 14.59
C GLY A 9 -34.86 -7.13 14.95
N ILE A 10 -33.95 -6.26 14.49
CA ILE A 10 -33.95 -4.79 14.64
C ILE A 10 -34.03 -4.37 16.11
N ILE A 11 -32.91 -3.88 16.66
CA ILE A 11 -32.84 -3.34 18.02
C ILE A 11 -32.75 -1.81 17.97
N PRO A 12 -33.89 -1.08 18.01
CA PRO A 12 -33.89 0.34 18.27
C PRO A 12 -33.88 0.54 19.80
N PHE A 13 -32.72 0.83 20.38
CA PHE A 13 -32.59 1.07 21.82
C PHE A 13 -31.94 2.43 22.07
N ASN A 14 -32.77 3.48 22.09
CA ASN A 14 -32.33 4.85 22.35
C ASN A 14 -32.26 5.12 23.86
N VAL A 15 -31.36 4.42 24.57
CA VAL A 15 -31.05 4.69 26.00
C VAL A 15 -29.55 4.90 26.15
N GLY A 16 -29.05 5.90 25.44
CA GLY A 16 -27.77 6.51 25.70
C GLY A 16 -27.87 7.68 26.68
N LEU A 17 -26.76 8.03 27.34
CA LEU A 17 -26.59 9.39 27.85
C LEU A 17 -26.90 10.39 26.72
N PRO A 18 -27.45 11.60 26.97
CA PRO A 18 -27.84 12.52 25.90
C PRO A 18 -26.69 12.72 24.89
N GLY A 19 -26.85 12.16 23.69
CA GLY A 19 -25.88 12.24 22.60
C GLY A 19 -24.89 11.08 22.42
N ARG A 20 -24.86 10.01 23.23
CA ARG A 20 -23.90 8.88 23.03
C ARG A 20 -24.58 7.53 22.89
N GLY A 21 -24.19 6.74 21.86
CA GLY A 21 -24.71 5.39 21.65
C GLY A 21 -26.13 5.41 21.09
N GLY A 22 -26.30 5.30 19.77
CA GLY A 22 -27.62 5.34 19.14
C GLY A 22 -28.42 4.05 19.33
N GLY A 23 -27.76 2.90 19.47
CA GLY A 23 -28.41 1.59 19.62
C GLY A 23 -28.05 0.83 20.91
N ILE A 24 -26.76 0.61 21.17
CA ILE A 24 -26.29 -0.09 22.38
C ILE A 24 -25.22 0.73 23.08
N LEU A 25 -25.35 0.85 24.41
CA LEU A 25 -24.34 1.47 25.27
C LEU A 25 -23.78 0.42 26.25
N ASN A 26 -22.56 -0.05 25.99
CA ASN A 26 -21.80 -0.91 26.90
C ASN A 26 -20.77 -0.08 27.66
N VAL A 27 -21.02 0.18 28.95
CA VAL A 27 -20.19 1.09 29.75
C VAL A 27 -19.61 0.39 30.98
N ALA A 28 -18.29 0.44 31.11
CA ALA A 28 -17.57 0.19 32.35
C ALA A 28 -17.12 1.51 32.97
N ASP A 29 -17.10 1.62 34.30
CA ASP A 29 -16.58 2.80 35.01
C ASP A 29 -15.79 2.34 36.22
N ASN A 30 -14.68 3.02 36.53
CA ASN A 30 -13.83 2.76 37.69
C ASN A 30 -13.17 1.37 37.68
N SER A 31 -13.46 0.50 38.65
CA SER A 31 -12.99 -0.89 38.67
C SER A 31 -14.03 -1.89 38.15
N ALA A 32 -15.11 -1.39 37.52
CA ALA A 32 -16.17 -2.22 37.01
C ALA A 32 -15.78 -2.89 35.69
N ARG A 33 -16.31 -4.09 35.48
CA ARG A 33 -16.26 -4.78 34.19
C ARG A 33 -17.64 -4.83 33.55
N ALA A 34 -17.72 -4.39 32.31
CA ALA A 34 -18.90 -4.46 31.47
C ALA A 34 -18.66 -5.44 30.33
N GLY A 35 -19.66 -6.26 30.03
CA GLY A 35 -19.56 -7.25 28.98
C GLY A 35 -20.85 -7.32 28.21
N CYS A 36 -20.81 -7.10 26.89
CA CYS A 36 -21.93 -7.28 26.00
C CYS A 36 -21.61 -8.41 25.01
N ARG A 37 -22.55 -9.35 24.84
CA ARG A 37 -22.45 -10.43 23.86
C ARG A 37 -23.65 -10.37 22.91
N ILE A 38 -23.40 -10.38 21.62
CA ILE A 38 -24.40 -10.20 20.57
C ILE A 38 -24.28 -11.37 19.60
N TYR A 39 -25.36 -12.13 19.44
CA TYR A 39 -25.42 -13.33 18.60
C TYR A 39 -26.61 -13.25 17.65
N ASP A 40 -26.41 -13.60 16.38
CA ASP A 40 -27.49 -13.82 15.40
C ASP A 40 -28.52 -12.67 15.42
N SER A 41 -28.05 -11.43 15.48
CA SER A 41 -28.89 -10.25 15.69
C SER A 41 -28.55 -9.12 14.71
N THR A 42 -29.47 -8.18 14.54
CA THR A 42 -29.26 -7.00 13.69
C THR A 42 -29.47 -5.70 14.47
N ILE A 43 -28.49 -4.80 14.37
CA ILE A 43 -28.50 -3.44 14.94
C ILE A 43 -28.48 -2.47 13.76
N GLU A 44 -29.60 -1.79 13.53
CA GLU A 44 -29.75 -0.96 12.35
C GLU A 44 -30.54 0.31 12.56
N ALA A 45 -30.30 1.29 11.69
CA ALA A 45 -31.02 2.55 11.62
C ALA A 45 -30.99 3.36 12.93
N ASN A 46 -29.94 3.20 13.73
CA ASN A 46 -29.72 3.99 14.93
C ASN A 46 -28.92 5.25 14.60
N ALA A 47 -29.17 6.32 15.34
CA ALA A 47 -28.50 7.60 15.16
C ALA A 47 -27.98 8.13 16.51
N SER A 48 -26.76 8.67 16.50
CA SER A 48 -26.13 9.33 17.66
C SER A 48 -25.72 10.75 17.29
N LEU A 49 -26.01 11.72 18.17
CA LEU A 49 -25.56 13.11 17.99
C LEU A 49 -24.07 13.33 18.38
N GLN A 50 -23.40 12.30 18.89
CA GLN A 50 -21.96 12.28 19.11
C GLN A 50 -21.38 11.01 18.51
N THR A 51 -21.09 10.01 19.33
CA THR A 51 -20.32 8.81 18.98
C THR A 51 -21.15 7.54 19.06
N GLY A 52 -20.71 6.51 18.32
CA GLY A 52 -21.26 5.16 18.41
C GLY A 52 -22.69 5.07 17.90
N GLY A 53 -22.90 5.27 16.60
CA GLY A 53 -24.24 5.25 16.00
C GLY A 53 -24.98 3.94 16.29
N GLY A 54 -24.38 2.79 15.98
CA GLY A 54 -24.90 1.48 16.35
C GLY A 54 -24.57 1.11 17.79
N ILE A 55 -23.28 1.02 18.12
CA ILE A 55 -22.79 0.55 19.40
C ILE A 55 -21.71 1.49 19.95
N GLN A 56 -21.88 1.91 21.20
CA GLN A 56 -20.87 2.56 22.00
C GLN A 56 -20.30 1.55 23.01
N ASN A 57 -19.03 1.17 22.87
CA ASN A 57 -18.28 0.40 23.85
C ASN A 57 -17.30 1.32 24.59
N LEU A 58 -17.58 1.61 25.85
CA LEU A 58 -16.97 2.73 26.56
C LEU A 58 -16.45 2.31 27.93
N VAL A 59 -15.20 2.65 28.19
CA VAL A 59 -14.64 2.71 29.54
C VAL A 59 -14.62 4.17 29.98
N LEU A 60 -15.30 4.45 31.09
CA LEU A 60 -15.23 5.71 31.82
C LEU A 60 -14.20 5.57 32.93
N ASN A 61 -13.48 6.66 33.21
CA ASN A 61 -12.51 6.69 34.28
C ASN A 61 -12.78 7.87 35.21
N SER A 62 -13.78 7.74 36.07
CA SER A 62 -14.09 8.77 37.05
C SER A 62 -13.11 8.83 38.24
N ASN A 63 -12.17 7.88 38.38
CA ASN A 63 -11.28 7.79 39.55
C ASN A 63 -9.77 7.55 39.29
N GLY A 64 -9.32 7.43 38.04
CA GLY A 64 -7.89 7.37 37.68
C GLY A 64 -7.28 5.96 37.57
N ASN A 65 -7.99 4.89 37.94
CA ASN A 65 -7.44 3.54 37.96
C ASN A 65 -7.72 2.78 36.65
N GLY A 66 -6.68 2.25 35.99
CA GLY A 66 -6.77 1.49 34.73
C GLY A 66 -7.35 0.08 34.83
N ASP A 67 -8.19 -0.19 35.84
CA ASP A 67 -8.72 -1.53 36.11
C ASP A 67 -10.07 -1.80 35.41
N ALA A 68 -10.69 -0.78 34.80
CA ALA A 68 -11.95 -0.94 34.07
C ALA A 68 -11.75 -1.67 32.74
N GLU A 69 -12.72 -2.52 32.42
CA GLU A 69 -12.74 -3.27 31.17
C GLU A 69 -14.15 -3.29 30.58
N ALA A 70 -14.28 -2.90 29.31
CA ALA A 70 -15.50 -3.01 28.55
C ALA A 70 -15.31 -3.98 27.37
N THR A 71 -15.84 -5.19 27.50
CA THR A 71 -15.73 -6.24 26.49
C THR A 71 -16.99 -6.29 25.61
N LEU A 72 -16.80 -6.26 24.29
CA LEU A 72 -17.84 -6.48 23.30
C LEU A 72 -17.51 -7.75 22.50
N LEU A 73 -18.44 -8.70 22.44
CA LEU A 73 -18.33 -9.90 21.61
C LEU A 73 -19.51 -9.93 20.64
N ILE A 74 -19.22 -9.96 19.35
CA ILE A 74 -20.21 -9.99 18.28
C ILE A 74 -20.00 -11.25 17.46
N GLN A 75 -21.03 -12.05 17.27
CA GLN A 75 -20.99 -13.24 16.44
C GLN A 75 -22.18 -13.31 15.50
N ASN A 76 -21.92 -13.61 14.23
CA ASN A 76 -22.93 -13.81 13.18
C ASN A 76 -24.00 -12.71 13.16
N SER A 77 -23.62 -11.48 13.45
CA SER A 77 -24.55 -10.36 13.64
C SER A 77 -24.26 -9.25 12.64
N VAL A 78 -25.27 -8.43 12.37
CA VAL A 78 -25.18 -7.36 11.38
C VAL A 78 -25.37 -6.01 12.06
N ILE A 79 -24.45 -5.08 11.84
CA ILE A 79 -24.52 -3.69 12.31
C ILE A 79 -24.55 -2.81 11.07
N ARG A 80 -25.72 -2.26 10.75
CA ARG A 80 -25.88 -1.59 9.45
C ARG A 80 -26.71 -0.32 9.48
N ASP A 81 -26.47 0.55 8.51
CA ASP A 81 -27.31 1.73 8.30
C ASP A 81 -27.40 2.63 9.56
N ASN A 82 -26.37 2.63 10.42
CA ASN A 82 -26.33 3.47 11.63
C ASN A 82 -25.50 4.74 11.37
N THR A 83 -25.83 5.82 12.06
CA THR A 83 -25.19 7.13 11.87
C THR A 83 -24.69 7.74 13.18
N SER A 84 -23.58 8.48 13.11
CA SER A 84 -23.09 9.30 14.22
C SER A 84 -22.60 10.66 13.74
N ASP A 85 -22.98 11.76 14.40
CA ASP A 85 -22.52 13.09 14.00
C ASP A 85 -21.02 13.34 14.27
N GLU A 86 -20.36 12.48 15.07
CA GLU A 86 -18.92 12.51 15.29
C GLU A 86 -18.20 11.25 14.75
N ASN A 87 -17.89 10.27 15.60
CA ASN A 87 -17.05 9.10 15.29
C ASN A 87 -17.79 7.77 15.52
N GLY A 88 -17.40 6.74 14.77
CA GLY A 88 -17.88 5.37 14.96
C GLY A 88 -19.34 5.24 14.57
N GLY A 89 -19.63 5.31 13.26
CA GLY A 89 -21.00 5.19 12.74
C GLY A 89 -21.64 3.85 13.15
N GLY A 90 -20.91 2.74 12.95
CA GLY A 90 -21.33 1.42 13.39
C GLY A 90 -20.97 1.16 14.85
N ILE A 91 -19.66 1.16 15.15
CA ILE A 91 -19.12 0.86 16.48
C ILE A 91 -18.11 1.95 16.87
N HIS A 92 -18.19 2.42 18.11
CA HIS A 92 -17.19 3.29 18.70
C HIS A 92 -16.64 2.65 19.98
N GLN A 93 -15.35 2.33 19.98
CA GLN A 93 -14.61 1.75 21.10
C GLN A 93 -13.69 2.79 21.75
N LEU A 94 -13.95 3.14 23.01
CA LEU A 94 -13.13 4.08 23.77
C LEU A 94 -12.68 3.45 25.10
N GLY A 95 -11.37 3.20 25.21
CA GLY A 95 -10.73 2.53 26.35
C GLY A 95 -10.37 3.43 27.55
N GLY A 96 -10.21 4.75 27.39
CA GLY A 96 -9.60 5.56 28.46
C GLY A 96 -8.24 4.97 28.88
N PRO A 97 -7.81 5.08 30.16
CA PRO A 97 -6.65 4.36 30.71
C PRO A 97 -6.93 2.89 31.07
N GLY A 98 -8.07 2.35 30.64
CA GLY A 98 -8.46 0.95 30.76
C GLY A 98 -8.63 0.33 29.37
N GLN A 99 -9.13 -0.91 29.31
CA GLN A 99 -9.21 -1.64 28.04
C GLN A 99 -10.66 -1.77 27.54
N ALA A 100 -10.93 -1.25 26.35
CA ALA A 100 -12.14 -1.57 25.60
C ALA A 100 -11.81 -2.60 24.51
N ASN A 101 -12.18 -3.85 24.75
CA ASN A 101 -11.87 -4.98 23.87
C ASN A 101 -13.09 -5.33 23.03
N CYS A 102 -12.92 -5.49 21.72
CA CYS A 102 -13.97 -5.99 20.83
C CYS A 102 -13.47 -7.18 20.03
N SER A 103 -14.27 -8.23 19.99
CA SER A 103 -14.05 -9.39 19.14
C SER A 103 -15.28 -9.63 18.28
N ILE A 104 -15.08 -9.79 16.98
CA ILE A 104 -16.12 -9.98 15.98
C ILE A 104 -15.79 -11.24 15.17
N VAL A 105 -16.72 -12.19 15.08
CA VAL A 105 -16.56 -13.40 14.27
C VAL A 105 -17.83 -13.67 13.49
N GLY A 106 -17.74 -13.67 12.16
CA GLY A 106 -18.90 -13.78 11.29
C GLY A 106 -19.81 -12.54 11.34
N GLY A 107 -20.56 -12.33 10.27
CA GLY A 107 -21.50 -11.21 10.17
C GLY A 107 -20.92 -10.01 9.45
N ALA A 108 -21.56 -8.85 9.60
CA ALA A 108 -21.21 -7.69 8.78
C ALA A 108 -21.42 -6.33 9.47
N ILE A 109 -20.55 -5.37 9.15
CA ILE A 109 -20.66 -3.96 9.54
C ILE A 109 -20.81 -3.17 8.25
N GLN A 110 -22.04 -2.73 7.95
CA GLN A 110 -22.37 -2.26 6.60
C GLN A 110 -23.09 -0.92 6.54
N ARG A 111 -22.69 -0.06 5.59
CA ARG A 111 -23.41 1.19 5.31
C ARG A 111 -23.65 2.07 6.55
N ASN A 112 -22.72 2.01 7.50
CA ASN A 112 -22.73 2.94 8.62
C ASN A 112 -21.97 4.19 8.23
N SER A 113 -22.35 5.33 8.79
CA SER A 113 -21.73 6.60 8.44
C SER A 113 -21.46 7.51 9.63
N CYS A 114 -20.42 8.32 9.52
CA CYS A 114 -20.13 9.38 10.47
C CYS A 114 -19.57 10.63 9.78
N THR A 115 -19.46 11.72 10.52
CA THR A 115 -18.85 12.95 9.99
C THR A 115 -17.33 12.85 9.96
N PHE A 116 -16.69 12.36 11.03
CA PHE A 116 -15.25 12.47 11.20
C PHE A 116 -14.53 11.14 10.98
N ARG A 117 -14.59 10.18 11.92
CA ARG A 117 -13.70 9.02 11.91
C ARG A 117 -14.39 7.68 12.15
N GLY A 118 -14.04 6.68 11.36
CA GLY A 118 -14.45 5.29 11.56
C GLY A 118 -15.92 5.04 11.22
N GLY A 119 -16.25 4.92 9.94
CA GLY A 119 -17.64 4.74 9.50
C GLY A 119 -18.22 3.43 10.01
N GLY A 120 -17.50 2.34 9.78
CA GLY A 120 -17.80 1.06 10.39
C GLY A 120 -17.40 1.05 11.86
N ILE A 121 -16.12 1.26 12.14
CA ILE A 121 -15.55 1.13 13.48
C ILE A 121 -14.55 2.25 13.76
N TRP A 122 -14.68 2.88 14.92
CA TRP A 122 -13.64 3.70 15.51
C TRP A 122 -13.10 3.01 16.76
N THR A 123 -11.77 2.95 16.93
CA THR A 123 -11.13 2.38 18.11
C THR A 123 -10.01 3.26 18.63
N SER A 124 -10.01 3.52 19.94
CA SER A 124 -9.06 4.38 20.64
C SER A 124 -7.68 3.75 20.84
N GLU A 125 -6.72 4.57 21.29
CA GLU A 125 -5.34 4.21 21.59
C GLU A 125 -5.16 2.87 22.30
N GLU A 126 -5.78 2.66 23.45
CA GLU A 126 -5.55 1.48 24.31
C GLU A 126 -6.44 0.28 23.97
N SER A 127 -7.38 0.45 23.03
CA SER A 127 -8.40 -0.53 22.71
C SER A 127 -7.86 -1.61 21.77
N THR A 128 -8.32 -2.85 21.98
CA THR A 128 -8.05 -3.94 21.04
C THR A 128 -9.28 -4.26 20.20
N LEU A 129 -9.05 -4.56 18.93
CA LEU A 129 -10.06 -5.00 17.98
C LEU A 129 -9.57 -6.25 17.26
N ASP A 130 -10.28 -7.35 17.47
CA ASP A 130 -10.02 -8.64 16.80
C ASP A 130 -11.21 -8.98 15.90
N ILE A 131 -11.00 -8.88 14.59
CA ILE A 131 -11.98 -9.27 13.57
C ILE A 131 -11.54 -10.62 13.03
N GLY A 132 -12.12 -11.67 13.59
CA GLY A 132 -11.88 -13.05 13.18
C GLY A 132 -12.59 -13.40 11.87
N SER A 133 -12.60 -14.68 11.53
CA SER A 133 -13.01 -15.17 10.21
C SER A 133 -14.46 -14.83 9.82
N GLY A 134 -14.67 -14.58 8.53
CA GLY A 134 -16.00 -14.48 7.91
C GLY A 134 -16.73 -13.18 8.19
N CYS A 135 -16.01 -12.13 8.59
CA CYS A 135 -16.57 -10.79 8.77
C CYS A 135 -16.48 -9.99 7.48
N LEU A 136 -17.49 -9.15 7.24
CA LEU A 136 -17.53 -8.19 6.13
C LEU A 136 -17.73 -6.76 6.66
N ILE A 137 -16.79 -5.87 6.38
CA ILE A 137 -16.89 -4.43 6.69
C ILE A 137 -17.06 -3.70 5.37
N GLU A 138 -18.29 -3.28 5.06
CA GLU A 138 -18.63 -2.90 3.69
C GLU A 138 -19.49 -1.64 3.54
N GLY A 139 -19.18 -0.80 2.56
CA GLY A 139 -20.04 0.33 2.20
C GLY A 139 -20.15 1.41 3.28
N ASN A 140 -19.24 1.42 4.27
CA ASN A 140 -19.25 2.40 5.35
C ASN A 140 -18.58 3.71 4.90
N HIS A 141 -18.97 4.83 5.51
CA HIS A 141 -18.59 6.17 5.03
C HIS A 141 -18.25 7.15 6.16
N CYS A 142 -17.05 7.73 6.15
CA CYS A 142 -16.68 8.88 6.98
C CYS A 142 -15.68 9.79 6.24
N GLN A 143 -15.22 10.86 6.90
CA GLN A 143 -14.10 11.63 6.41
C GLN A 143 -12.80 10.81 6.41
N ASP A 144 -12.48 10.16 7.52
CA ASP A 144 -11.28 9.34 7.69
C ASP A 144 -11.65 7.93 8.15
N GLY A 145 -11.11 6.90 7.50
CA GLY A 145 -11.36 5.51 7.87
C GLY A 145 -12.81 5.13 7.61
N GLY A 146 -13.20 5.03 6.33
CA GLY A 146 -14.56 4.67 5.96
C GLY A 146 -14.99 3.35 6.63
N GLY A 147 -14.15 2.33 6.56
CA GLY A 147 -14.33 1.08 7.28
C GLY A 147 -13.91 1.17 8.75
N ILE A 148 -12.60 1.32 8.99
CA ILE A 148 -11.99 1.29 10.33
C ILE A 148 -11.10 2.51 10.52
N TYR A 149 -11.17 3.12 11.69
CA TYR A 149 -10.19 4.09 12.17
C TYR A 149 -9.56 3.60 13.47
N LYS A 150 -8.23 3.48 13.48
CA LYS A 150 -7.44 3.16 14.67
C LYS A 150 -6.63 4.37 15.10
N ASP A 151 -6.97 4.86 16.29
CA ASP A 151 -6.31 5.97 16.97
C ASP A 151 -5.18 5.46 17.89
N GLY A 152 -4.11 6.25 18.07
CA GLY A 152 -3.07 6.13 19.10
C GLY A 152 -2.10 4.94 19.01
N ALA A 153 -1.08 4.93 19.88
CA ALA A 153 0.18 4.22 19.64
C ALA A 153 0.29 2.77 20.18
N THR A 154 -0.65 2.26 21.01
CA THR A 154 -0.38 1.04 21.81
C THR A 154 -1.34 -0.14 21.57
N GLY A 155 -2.62 0.11 21.33
CA GLY A 155 -3.63 -0.90 21.04
C GLY A 155 -3.44 -1.57 19.68
N ALA A 156 -3.84 -2.83 19.57
CA ALA A 156 -3.69 -3.62 18.36
C ALA A 156 -5.03 -3.87 17.65
N VAL A 157 -5.00 -3.81 16.33
CA VAL A 157 -6.08 -4.29 15.46
C VAL A 157 -5.59 -5.50 14.69
N THR A 158 -6.37 -6.57 14.69
CA THR A 158 -6.10 -7.78 13.90
C THR A 158 -7.32 -8.15 13.07
N ILE A 159 -7.11 -8.40 11.79
CA ILE A 159 -8.12 -8.89 10.85
C ILE A 159 -7.65 -10.23 10.30
N SER A 160 -8.45 -11.26 10.50
CA SER A 160 -8.17 -12.64 10.07
C SER A 160 -9.26 -13.14 9.14
N ASN A 161 -8.90 -13.60 7.94
CA ASN A 161 -9.82 -14.26 6.99
C ASN A 161 -11.17 -13.52 6.83
N SER A 162 -11.08 -12.21 6.60
CA SER A 162 -12.19 -11.27 6.60
C SER A 162 -11.97 -10.16 5.59
N THR A 163 -13.05 -9.50 5.19
CA THR A 163 -13.04 -8.54 4.08
C THR A 163 -13.42 -7.13 4.53
N ILE A 164 -12.63 -6.14 4.13
CA ILE A 164 -12.91 -4.71 4.22
C ILE A 164 -13.13 -4.21 2.79
N ALA A 165 -14.38 -3.95 2.40
CA ALA A 165 -14.72 -3.67 1.02
C ALA A 165 -15.60 -2.45 0.78
N ASP A 166 -15.42 -1.78 -0.36
CA ASP A 166 -16.33 -0.74 -0.85
C ASP A 166 -16.61 0.38 0.17
N ASN A 167 -15.70 0.64 1.10
CA ASN A 167 -15.82 1.72 2.07
C ASN A 167 -15.25 3.01 1.50
N THR A 168 -15.77 4.14 1.96
CA THR A 168 -15.38 5.46 1.48
C THR A 168 -14.91 6.36 2.62
N GLY A 169 -13.67 6.81 2.55
CA GLY A 169 -13.10 7.88 3.37
C GLY A 169 -13.02 9.12 2.49
N THR A 170 -13.65 10.24 2.82
CA THR A 170 -13.60 11.40 1.91
C THR A 170 -12.21 12.04 1.81
N LEU A 171 -11.34 11.83 2.81
CA LEU A 171 -9.96 12.31 2.81
C LEU A 171 -8.95 11.17 2.88
N THR A 172 -8.98 10.35 3.94
CA THR A 172 -7.95 9.32 4.16
C THR A 172 -8.54 7.96 4.46
N GLY A 173 -7.89 6.93 3.95
CA GLY A 173 -8.17 5.54 4.31
C GLY A 173 -9.60 5.13 3.99
N GLY A 174 -9.87 4.75 2.74
CA GLY A 174 -11.21 4.34 2.35
C GLY A 174 -11.67 3.15 3.18
N GLY A 175 -10.81 2.14 3.29
CA GLY A 175 -10.99 0.99 4.16
C GLY A 175 -10.51 1.27 5.58
N VAL A 176 -9.24 1.67 5.74
CA VAL A 176 -8.58 1.77 7.06
C VAL A 176 -7.75 3.04 7.19
N VAL A 177 -7.83 3.68 8.36
CA VAL A 177 -6.82 4.64 8.84
C VAL A 177 -6.11 4.08 10.07
N LEU A 178 -4.78 4.19 10.08
CA LEU A 178 -3.91 3.90 11.22
C LEU A 178 -3.12 5.15 11.66
N GLU A 179 -3.31 5.59 12.90
CA GLU A 179 -2.55 6.67 13.54
C GLU A 179 -1.63 6.15 14.67
N GLY A 180 -1.08 4.95 14.49
CA GLY A 180 -0.16 4.31 15.45
C GLY A 180 -0.63 2.93 15.93
N GLY A 181 0.26 2.28 16.69
CA GLY A 181 0.04 0.93 17.18
C GLY A 181 0.23 -0.14 16.11
N ASN A 182 -0.24 -1.36 16.40
CA ASN A 182 -0.08 -2.50 15.50
C ASN A 182 -1.37 -2.75 14.73
N PHE A 183 -1.27 -2.89 13.41
CA PHE A 183 -2.37 -3.29 12.56
C PHE A 183 -1.96 -4.52 11.73
N ASN A 184 -2.65 -5.63 11.94
CA ASN A 184 -2.28 -6.92 11.35
C ASN A 184 -3.40 -7.42 10.43
N LEU A 185 -3.09 -7.60 9.15
CA LEU A 185 -3.93 -8.28 8.18
C LEU A 185 -3.36 -9.67 7.94
N ARG A 186 -4.16 -10.72 8.14
CA ARG A 186 -3.67 -12.09 8.04
C ARG A 186 -4.67 -13.13 7.58
N GLU A 187 -4.14 -14.31 7.23
CA GLU A 187 -4.92 -15.54 7.00
C GLU A 187 -5.99 -15.37 5.91
N GLY A 188 -5.63 -14.78 4.77
CA GLY A 188 -6.53 -14.50 3.66
C GLY A 188 -7.41 -13.27 3.88
N ALA A 189 -6.96 -12.30 4.69
CA ALA A 189 -7.65 -11.01 4.81
C ALA A 189 -7.68 -10.28 3.45
N VAL A 190 -8.76 -9.55 3.19
CA VAL A 190 -8.96 -8.83 1.92
C VAL A 190 -9.32 -7.38 2.18
N VAL A 191 -8.66 -6.46 1.47
CA VAL A 191 -9.02 -5.04 1.41
C VAL A 191 -9.32 -4.68 -0.05
N SER A 192 -10.58 -4.40 -0.38
CA SER A 192 -10.95 -4.23 -1.80
C SER A 192 -12.00 -3.19 -2.14
N GLY A 193 -11.85 -2.48 -3.25
CA GLY A 193 -12.91 -1.57 -3.73
C GLY A 193 -13.07 -0.30 -2.88
N ASN A 194 -12.17 -0.07 -1.93
CA ASN A 194 -12.26 1.10 -1.06
C ASN A 194 -11.72 2.35 -1.75
N VAL A 195 -12.29 3.51 -1.39
CA VAL A 195 -12.00 4.79 -2.05
C VAL A 195 -11.73 5.87 -1.01
N ALA A 196 -10.65 6.62 -1.20
CA ALA A 196 -10.35 7.85 -0.47
C ALA A 196 -9.44 8.77 -1.27
N GLU A 197 -9.23 10.03 -0.84
CA GLU A 197 -8.27 10.91 -1.51
C GLU A 197 -6.83 10.42 -1.31
N ARG A 198 -6.49 9.84 -0.15
CA ARG A 198 -5.19 9.21 0.11
C ARG A 198 -5.37 7.86 0.78
N GLY A 199 -4.61 6.87 0.33
CA GLY A 199 -4.74 5.51 0.86
C GLY A 199 -6.12 4.96 0.55
N GLY A 200 -6.42 4.73 -0.74
CA GLY A 200 -7.74 4.26 -1.18
C GLY A 200 -8.20 3.05 -0.37
N GLY A 201 -7.30 2.07 -0.20
CA GLY A 201 -7.47 0.96 0.72
C GLY A 201 -7.14 1.36 2.15
N ILE A 202 -5.86 1.65 2.39
CA ILE A 202 -5.32 1.88 3.73
C ILE A 202 -4.50 3.18 3.71
N TYR A 203 -4.69 4.01 4.73
CA TYR A 203 -3.83 5.14 5.02
C TYR A 203 -3.15 4.92 6.38
N MET A 204 -1.82 4.97 6.39
CA MET A 204 -1.01 4.96 7.59
C MET A 204 -0.40 6.33 7.81
N PHE A 205 -0.68 6.93 8.97
CA PHE A 205 0.06 8.08 9.45
C PHE A 205 1.32 7.68 10.20
N ASP A 206 1.21 6.69 11.10
CA ASP A 206 2.30 6.11 11.89
C ASP A 206 1.89 4.70 12.35
N GLY A 207 2.83 3.92 12.89
CA GLY A 207 2.61 2.61 13.49
C GLY A 207 3.34 1.46 12.79
N TYR A 208 2.84 0.25 13.03
CA TYR A 208 3.37 -0.98 12.46
C TYR A 208 2.25 -1.70 11.67
N LEU A 209 2.37 -1.70 10.33
CA LEU A 209 1.51 -2.50 9.45
C LEU A 209 2.15 -3.85 9.20
N THR A 210 1.36 -4.90 9.32
CA THR A 210 1.80 -6.23 8.91
C THR A 210 0.78 -6.85 7.98
N PHE A 211 1.25 -7.28 6.82
CA PHE A 211 0.51 -8.10 5.86
C PHE A 211 1.10 -9.50 5.81
N ASN A 212 0.26 -10.49 6.02
CA ASN A 212 0.65 -11.90 6.03
C ASN A 212 -0.45 -12.75 5.40
N ASP A 213 -0.29 -13.17 4.15
CA ASP A 213 -1.35 -13.86 3.39
C ASP A 213 -2.58 -12.93 3.28
N THR A 214 -2.43 -11.85 2.52
CA THR A 214 -3.43 -10.78 2.40
C THR A 214 -3.55 -10.30 0.96
N LEU A 215 -4.77 -9.93 0.55
CA LEU A 215 -5.07 -9.38 -0.77
C LEU A 215 -5.57 -7.94 -0.67
N VAL A 216 -4.86 -6.99 -1.28
CA VAL A 216 -5.24 -5.58 -1.41
C VAL A 216 -5.53 -5.27 -2.87
N ARG A 217 -6.80 -5.11 -3.25
CA ARG A 217 -7.16 -4.99 -4.66
C ARG A 217 -8.23 -3.98 -5.03
N ASN A 218 -8.17 -3.41 -6.23
CA ASN A 218 -9.20 -2.50 -6.75
C ASN A 218 -9.50 -1.31 -5.83
N ASN A 219 -8.55 -0.91 -4.98
CA ASN A 219 -8.71 0.28 -4.17
C ASN A 219 -8.21 1.49 -4.95
N ARG A 220 -8.83 2.65 -4.73
CA ARG A 220 -8.57 3.83 -5.55
C ARG A 220 -8.38 5.09 -4.72
N ALA A 221 -7.29 5.80 -5.00
CA ALA A 221 -7.10 7.15 -4.53
C ALA A 221 -7.87 8.12 -5.45
N GLU A 222 -9.04 8.59 -5.03
CA GLU A 222 -9.93 9.49 -5.77
C GLU A 222 -10.30 10.72 -4.94
N GLY A 223 -10.29 11.88 -5.58
CA GLY A 223 -10.63 13.16 -4.97
C GLY A 223 -10.40 14.31 -5.93
N PRO A 224 -10.84 15.54 -5.59
CA PRO A 224 -10.72 16.70 -6.46
C PRO A 224 -9.30 17.27 -6.53
N THR A 225 -8.39 16.82 -5.68
CA THR A 225 -7.03 17.37 -5.58
C THR A 225 -6.01 16.54 -6.37
N SER A 226 -4.80 17.07 -6.49
CA SER A 226 -3.63 16.33 -6.98
C SER A 226 -3.00 15.42 -5.92
N ALA A 227 -3.55 15.33 -4.71
CA ALA A 227 -2.98 14.55 -3.62
C ALA A 227 -3.43 13.08 -3.63
N ARG A 228 -3.93 12.57 -4.77
CA ARG A 228 -4.43 11.21 -4.97
C ARG A 228 -3.30 10.19 -4.96
N ARG A 229 -2.92 9.69 -3.80
CA ARG A 229 -1.71 8.87 -3.60
C ARG A 229 -2.01 7.57 -2.86
N GLY A 230 -1.34 6.49 -3.26
CA GLY A 230 -1.45 5.19 -2.61
C GLY A 230 -2.83 4.58 -2.85
N GLY A 231 -3.04 3.98 -4.02
CA GLY A 231 -4.33 3.39 -4.37
C GLY A 231 -4.70 2.27 -3.40
N GLY A 232 -3.76 1.33 -3.20
CA GLY A 232 -3.85 0.28 -2.18
C GLY A 232 -3.48 0.79 -0.80
N LEU A 233 -2.29 1.38 -0.67
CA LEU A 233 -1.71 1.82 0.61
C LEU A 233 -0.97 3.15 0.46
N PHE A 234 -1.21 4.06 1.40
CA PHE A 234 -0.41 5.26 1.62
C PHE A 234 0.30 5.15 2.97
N ILE A 235 1.60 5.39 3.03
CA ILE A 235 2.41 5.39 4.26
C ILE A 235 3.07 6.76 4.45
N ALA A 236 2.66 7.48 5.50
CA ALA A 236 3.24 8.76 5.87
C ALA A 236 4.51 8.60 6.74
N ASP A 237 4.45 7.71 7.72
CA ASP A 237 5.51 7.35 8.66
C ASP A 237 5.27 5.93 9.20
N GLY A 238 6.18 5.43 10.02
CA GLY A 238 6.10 4.11 10.65
C GLY A 238 6.79 3.01 9.83
N TYR A 239 6.34 1.76 10.03
CA TYR A 239 6.92 0.58 9.40
C TYR A 239 5.84 -0.30 8.79
N ALA A 240 6.04 -0.71 7.54
CA ALA A 240 5.20 -1.73 6.90
C ALA A 240 6.04 -2.96 6.53
N THR A 241 5.49 -4.13 6.81
CA THR A 241 6.12 -5.42 6.49
C THR A 241 5.15 -6.32 5.72
N PHE A 242 5.64 -6.90 4.64
CA PHE A 242 4.88 -7.77 3.74
C PHE A 242 5.52 -9.14 3.67
N PHE A 243 4.75 -10.21 3.90
CA PHE A 243 5.24 -11.57 3.73
C PHE A 243 4.11 -12.55 3.42
N ASN A 244 4.49 -13.77 3.04
CA ASN A 244 3.62 -14.90 2.71
C ASN A 244 2.49 -14.55 1.75
N ASN A 245 2.68 -14.72 0.44
CA ASN A 245 1.61 -14.56 -0.57
C ASN A 245 0.81 -13.24 -0.44
N THR A 246 1.43 -12.14 -0.01
CA THR A 246 0.72 -10.85 0.05
C THR A 246 0.62 -10.25 -1.35
N VAL A 247 -0.58 -9.84 -1.77
CA VAL A 247 -0.84 -9.37 -3.15
C VAL A 247 -1.46 -7.98 -3.17
N PHE A 248 -0.87 -7.06 -3.93
CA PHE A 248 -1.42 -5.76 -4.30
C PHE A 248 -1.81 -5.78 -5.77
N GLN A 249 -3.10 -5.74 -6.08
CA GLN A 249 -3.59 -5.92 -7.44
C GLN A 249 -4.58 -4.86 -7.91
N ALA A 250 -4.38 -4.32 -9.12
CA ALA A 250 -5.34 -3.44 -9.77
C ALA A 250 -5.75 -2.22 -8.92
N ASN A 251 -4.84 -1.70 -8.10
CA ASN A 251 -5.08 -0.48 -7.35
C ASN A 251 -4.69 0.75 -8.18
N GLU A 252 -5.36 1.87 -7.96
CA GLU A 252 -5.23 3.07 -8.81
C GLU A 252 -4.97 4.35 -7.99
N ALA A 253 -4.01 5.16 -8.43
CA ALA A 253 -3.73 6.49 -7.88
C ALA A 253 -3.12 7.45 -8.93
N ILE A 254 -2.84 8.70 -8.56
CA ILE A 254 -1.89 9.52 -9.32
C ILE A 254 -0.50 8.94 -9.11
N ASP A 255 -0.03 8.83 -7.87
CA ASP A 255 1.30 8.27 -7.56
C ASP A 255 1.16 7.06 -6.65
N GLY A 256 1.93 6.01 -6.92
CA GLY A 256 1.91 4.77 -6.15
C GLY A 256 0.57 4.05 -6.29
N GLY A 257 0.32 3.47 -7.49
CA GLY A 257 -0.94 2.77 -7.76
C GLY A 257 -1.23 1.70 -6.71
N GLY A 258 -0.24 0.86 -6.42
CA GLY A 258 -0.25 -0.07 -5.29
C GLY A 258 0.07 0.61 -3.97
N ILE A 259 1.32 1.10 -3.84
CA ILE A 259 1.86 1.71 -2.62
C ILE A 259 2.46 3.08 -2.93
N PHE A 260 2.16 4.05 -2.08
CA PHE A 260 2.90 5.30 -1.96
C PHE A 260 3.51 5.38 -0.55
N SER A 261 4.83 5.54 -0.43
CA SER A 261 5.52 5.55 0.87
C SER A 261 6.54 6.68 1.04
N TYR A 262 6.49 7.33 2.20
CA TYR A 262 7.57 8.18 2.71
C TYR A 262 8.47 7.47 3.73
N ALA A 263 8.10 6.27 4.16
CA ALA A 263 8.73 5.56 5.28
C ALA A 263 9.44 4.27 4.83
N THR A 264 10.22 3.69 5.74
CA THR A 264 10.90 2.42 5.51
C THR A 264 9.90 1.27 5.37
N THR A 265 10.09 0.45 4.35
CA THR A 265 9.21 -0.67 4.05
C THR A 265 10.02 -1.92 3.70
N THR A 266 9.67 -3.04 4.33
CA THR A 266 10.31 -4.34 4.10
C THR A 266 9.36 -5.27 3.35
N ILE A 267 9.78 -5.77 2.20
CA ILE A 267 9.03 -6.69 1.36
C ILE A 267 9.73 -8.04 1.33
N GLY A 268 9.12 -9.05 1.92
CA GLY A 268 9.51 -10.44 1.75
C GLY A 268 8.83 -11.06 0.54
N ASP A 269 7.95 -12.03 0.79
CA ASP A 269 7.15 -12.70 -0.24
C ASP A 269 5.87 -11.91 -0.57
N ALA A 270 5.88 -11.17 -1.69
CA ALA A 270 4.76 -10.36 -2.13
C ALA A 270 4.67 -10.19 -3.66
N THR A 271 3.45 -9.95 -4.17
CA THR A 271 3.17 -9.67 -5.58
C THR A 271 2.47 -8.32 -5.74
N PHE A 272 2.97 -7.50 -6.67
CA PHE A 272 2.38 -6.23 -7.10
C PHE A 272 2.01 -6.35 -8.57
N GLU A 273 0.72 -6.53 -8.87
CA GLU A 273 0.26 -6.84 -10.23
C GLU A 273 -0.80 -5.86 -10.75
N GLY A 274 -0.61 -5.35 -11.96
CA GLY A 274 -1.68 -4.64 -12.65
C GLY A 274 -2.08 -3.32 -11.99
N ASN A 275 -1.25 -2.76 -11.12
CA ASN A 275 -1.52 -1.48 -10.47
C ASN A 275 -1.24 -0.32 -11.44
N HIS A 276 -1.98 0.76 -11.26
CA HIS A 276 -2.00 1.88 -12.19
C HIS A 276 -1.76 3.22 -11.47
N ALA A 277 -0.72 3.93 -11.92
CA ALA A 277 -0.43 5.30 -11.53
C ALA A 277 -0.62 6.22 -12.75
N LEU A 278 -1.35 7.32 -12.58
CA LEU A 278 -1.44 8.35 -13.64
C LEU A 278 -0.14 9.17 -13.76
N GLY A 279 0.65 9.24 -12.69
CA GLY A 279 1.95 9.88 -12.58
C GLY A 279 3.03 8.82 -12.42
N GLU A 280 3.58 8.70 -11.23
CA GLU A 280 4.80 7.93 -10.96
C GLU A 280 4.54 6.65 -10.14
N GLY A 281 5.35 5.62 -10.37
CA GLY A 281 5.35 4.40 -9.54
C GLY A 281 4.06 3.58 -9.72
N GLY A 282 3.93 2.90 -10.85
CA GLY A 282 2.71 2.17 -11.20
C GLY A 282 2.31 1.16 -10.12
N ALA A 283 3.29 0.39 -9.63
CA ALA A 283 3.14 -0.40 -8.41
C ALA A 283 3.52 0.40 -7.17
N ILE A 284 4.75 0.92 -7.12
CA ILE A 284 5.34 1.50 -5.92
C ILE A 284 5.95 2.86 -6.24
N TRP A 285 5.59 3.85 -5.44
CA TRP A 285 6.32 5.10 -5.29
C TRP A 285 6.95 5.16 -3.89
N SER A 286 8.25 5.44 -3.80
CA SER A 286 8.94 5.55 -2.50
C SER A 286 9.91 6.73 -2.44
N SER A 287 9.91 7.44 -1.31
CA SER A 287 11.04 8.27 -0.86
C SER A 287 11.67 7.80 0.44
N GLY A 288 11.15 6.73 1.04
CA GLY A 288 11.78 6.03 2.16
C GLY A 288 12.66 4.89 1.65
N ASP A 289 13.32 4.20 2.58
CA ASP A 289 14.08 2.99 2.24
C ASP A 289 13.14 1.84 1.92
N PHE A 290 13.36 1.19 0.79
CA PHE A 290 12.53 0.08 0.32
C PHE A 290 13.40 -1.15 0.13
N ASP A 291 13.24 -2.11 1.04
CA ASP A 291 14.08 -3.30 1.11
C ASP A 291 13.26 -4.53 0.75
N PHE A 292 13.48 -5.05 -0.46
CA PHE A 292 13.00 -6.37 -0.85
C PHE A 292 13.97 -7.41 -0.28
N GLU A 293 13.56 -8.09 0.79
CA GLU A 293 14.29 -9.11 1.54
C GLU A 293 13.83 -10.54 1.21
N GLY A 294 13.03 -10.72 0.16
CA GLY A 294 12.54 -12.03 -0.23
C GLY A 294 12.00 -12.02 -1.66
N PRO A 295 11.52 -13.18 -2.15
CA PRO A 295 11.04 -13.27 -3.51
C PRO A 295 9.79 -12.41 -3.69
N ALA A 296 9.91 -11.32 -4.41
CA ALA A 296 8.78 -10.51 -4.81
C ALA A 296 8.59 -10.53 -6.33
N VAL A 297 7.35 -10.29 -6.75
CA VAL A 297 6.99 -10.13 -8.16
C VAL A 297 6.33 -8.78 -8.37
N VAL A 298 6.94 -7.90 -9.15
CA VAL A 298 6.35 -6.62 -9.58
C VAL A 298 6.05 -6.72 -11.07
N SER A 299 4.77 -6.89 -11.44
CA SER A 299 4.41 -7.17 -12.82
C SER A 299 3.20 -6.46 -13.39
N ASN A 300 3.23 -6.19 -14.69
CA ASN A 300 2.12 -5.61 -15.45
C ASN A 300 1.60 -4.29 -14.87
N ASN A 301 2.44 -3.53 -14.15
CA ASN A 301 2.06 -2.25 -13.60
C ASN A 301 2.31 -1.13 -14.62
N THR A 302 1.54 -0.06 -14.52
CA THR A 302 1.59 1.04 -15.49
C THR A 302 1.70 2.39 -14.78
N ALA A 303 2.62 3.23 -15.23
CA ALA A 303 2.79 4.61 -14.79
C ALA A 303 2.68 5.56 -16.00
N GLY A 304 1.94 6.66 -15.84
CA GLY A 304 1.80 7.67 -16.90
C GLY A 304 3.07 8.49 -17.14
N SER A 305 3.96 8.57 -16.14
CA SER A 305 5.27 9.24 -16.23
C SER A 305 6.39 8.22 -16.05
N ASP A 306 6.85 7.98 -14.82
CA ASP A 306 8.11 7.28 -14.57
C ASP A 306 7.93 6.10 -13.59
N GLY A 307 8.78 5.09 -13.72
CA GLY A 307 8.76 3.94 -12.83
C GLY A 307 7.50 3.10 -13.02
N GLY A 308 7.39 2.43 -14.17
CA GLY A 308 6.20 1.63 -14.50
C GLY A 308 5.89 0.59 -13.43
N GLY A 309 6.94 -0.04 -12.89
CA GLY A 309 6.87 -0.82 -11.66
C GLY A 309 7.15 0.05 -10.43
N ILE A 310 8.39 0.52 -10.31
CA ILE A 310 8.91 1.18 -9.11
C ILE A 310 9.48 2.56 -9.47
N TYR A 311 9.07 3.57 -8.74
CA TYR A 311 9.70 4.89 -8.72
C TYR A 311 10.30 5.12 -7.32
N SER A 312 11.62 5.35 -7.24
CA SER A 312 12.30 5.51 -5.94
C SER A 312 13.29 6.68 -5.92
N ILE A 313 13.09 7.58 -4.95
CA ILE A 313 13.95 8.74 -4.65
C ILE A 313 14.55 8.70 -3.23
N GLY A 314 14.44 7.56 -2.54
CA GLY A 314 14.93 7.39 -1.17
C GLY A 314 16.46 7.26 -1.06
N LEU A 315 16.95 6.90 0.13
CA LEU A 315 18.39 6.61 0.29
C LEU A 315 18.71 5.25 -0.31
N ASN A 316 17.89 4.22 -0.03
CA ASN A 316 18.15 2.86 -0.45
C ASN A 316 16.95 2.21 -1.13
N LEU A 317 17.20 1.55 -2.27
CA LEU A 317 16.31 0.57 -2.89
C LEU A 317 17.09 -0.75 -3.08
N ALA A 318 16.77 -1.76 -2.27
CA ALA A 318 17.33 -3.10 -2.42
C ALA A 318 16.30 -4.02 -3.10
N PHE A 319 16.66 -4.64 -4.21
CA PHE A 319 15.84 -5.58 -4.97
C PHE A 319 16.53 -6.94 -5.01
N TRP A 320 16.23 -7.81 -4.03
CA TRP A 320 16.89 -9.10 -3.84
C TRP A 320 15.96 -10.27 -4.18
N GLU A 321 16.50 -11.29 -4.88
CA GLU A 321 15.79 -12.54 -5.22
C GLU A 321 14.40 -12.35 -5.86
N SER A 322 14.20 -11.23 -6.55
CA SER A 322 12.90 -10.77 -7.01
C SER A 322 12.80 -10.65 -8.52
N THR A 323 11.58 -10.65 -9.03
CA THR A 323 11.28 -10.48 -10.47
C THR A 323 10.48 -9.21 -10.71
N LEU A 324 10.91 -8.42 -11.68
CA LEU A 324 10.21 -7.22 -12.13
C LEU A 324 9.93 -7.34 -13.63
N SER A 325 8.66 -7.46 -14.04
CA SER A 325 8.35 -7.79 -15.43
C SER A 325 7.08 -7.20 -16.04
N GLY A 326 7.11 -6.91 -17.35
CA GLY A 326 5.93 -6.46 -18.07
C GLY A 326 5.41 -5.08 -17.62
N ASN A 327 6.21 -4.29 -16.89
CA ASN A 327 5.80 -2.98 -16.43
C ASN A 327 6.03 -1.92 -17.50
N GLN A 328 5.21 -0.87 -17.49
CA GLN A 328 5.24 0.18 -18.52
C GLN A 328 5.24 1.59 -17.90
N ALA A 329 6.18 2.42 -18.34
CA ALA A 329 6.25 3.84 -18.01
C ALA A 329 6.03 4.69 -19.28
N GLY A 330 5.28 5.78 -19.15
CA GLY A 330 5.08 6.74 -20.23
C GLY A 330 6.33 7.52 -20.63
N ARG A 331 7.34 7.60 -19.75
CA ARG A 331 8.60 8.32 -19.96
C ARG A 331 9.80 7.43 -19.71
N SER A 332 10.18 7.22 -18.44
CA SER A 332 11.42 6.52 -18.10
C SER A 332 11.26 5.45 -17.03
N GLY A 333 12.20 4.49 -17.04
CA GLY A 333 12.24 3.42 -16.05
C GLY A 333 11.00 2.54 -16.16
N GLY A 334 10.85 1.86 -17.30
CA GLY A 334 9.71 1.00 -17.55
C GLY A 334 9.50 -0.02 -16.43
N GLY A 335 10.62 -0.56 -15.94
CA GLY A 335 10.65 -1.33 -14.72
C GLY A 335 10.88 -0.48 -13.47
N ILE A 336 12.08 0.06 -13.34
CA ILE A 336 12.52 0.88 -12.20
C ILE A 336 12.98 2.23 -12.71
N TRP A 337 12.47 3.29 -12.10
CA TRP A 337 13.10 4.61 -12.12
C TRP A 337 13.74 4.86 -10.75
N SER A 338 15.04 5.15 -10.74
CA SER A 338 15.82 5.37 -9.52
C SER A 338 16.54 6.72 -9.55
N GLY A 339 16.07 7.64 -8.72
CA GLY A 339 16.82 8.78 -8.21
C GLY A 339 17.39 8.50 -6.81
N SER A 340 17.41 7.24 -6.38
CA SER A 340 17.87 6.84 -5.05
C SER A 340 19.39 6.95 -4.93
N GLN A 341 19.89 7.17 -3.71
CA GLN A 341 21.35 7.23 -3.51
C GLN A 341 22.02 5.88 -3.74
N ASN A 342 21.38 4.78 -3.34
CA ASN A 342 21.86 3.42 -3.54
C ASN A 342 20.75 2.51 -4.09
N LEU A 343 20.90 2.07 -5.34
CA LEU A 343 20.13 0.99 -5.94
C LEU A 343 20.97 -0.30 -5.90
N SER A 344 20.45 -1.36 -5.31
CA SER A 344 21.10 -2.67 -5.25
C SER A 344 20.17 -3.72 -5.86
N ILE A 345 20.55 -4.28 -7.00
CA ILE A 345 19.82 -5.37 -7.67
C ILE A 345 20.68 -6.62 -7.58
N ASN A 346 20.20 -7.62 -6.85
CA ASN A 346 20.97 -8.81 -6.50
C ASN A 346 20.14 -10.08 -6.65
N GLN A 347 20.65 -11.07 -7.39
CA GLN A 347 19.93 -12.31 -7.71
C GLN A 347 18.52 -12.05 -8.27
N ALA A 348 18.34 -10.99 -9.03
CA ALA A 348 17.03 -10.53 -9.50
C ALA A 348 16.90 -10.59 -11.02
N THR A 349 15.66 -10.67 -11.50
CA THR A 349 15.32 -10.64 -12.93
C THR A 349 14.47 -9.42 -13.25
N ILE A 350 14.94 -8.57 -14.16
CA ILE A 350 14.20 -7.41 -14.67
C ILE A 350 13.94 -7.64 -16.15
N THR A 351 12.70 -7.96 -16.53
CA THR A 351 12.41 -8.40 -17.89
C THR A 351 11.11 -7.96 -18.53
N GLY A 352 11.14 -7.66 -19.83
CA GLY A 352 9.93 -7.34 -20.58
C GLY A 352 9.29 -6.00 -20.19
N ASN A 353 10.05 -5.09 -19.58
CA ASN A 353 9.55 -3.78 -19.19
C ASN A 353 9.75 -2.75 -20.30
N THR A 354 8.87 -1.75 -20.38
CA THR A 354 8.83 -0.78 -21.48
C THR A 354 8.81 0.66 -20.98
N ALA A 355 9.68 1.51 -21.52
CA ALA A 355 9.68 2.96 -21.31
C ALA A 355 9.42 3.67 -22.64
N SER A 356 8.41 4.55 -22.68
CA SER A 356 7.89 5.15 -23.92
C SER A 356 8.17 6.64 -24.09
N GLY A 357 9.16 7.18 -23.35
CA GLY A 357 9.56 8.57 -23.45
C GLY A 357 10.19 8.94 -24.80
N ASP A 358 9.74 10.07 -25.35
CA ASP A 358 10.10 10.53 -26.69
C ASP A 358 11.40 11.36 -26.73
N GLU A 359 11.91 11.81 -25.58
CA GLU A 359 13.12 12.61 -25.48
C GLU A 359 14.40 11.76 -25.40
N ALA A 360 15.55 12.36 -25.73
CA ALA A 360 16.81 11.63 -25.87
C ALA A 360 17.43 11.17 -24.54
N ASP A 361 17.05 11.83 -23.47
CA ASP A 361 17.37 11.56 -22.06
C ASP A 361 16.26 10.76 -21.35
N GLU A 362 15.26 10.27 -22.09
CA GLU A 362 14.25 9.34 -21.61
C GLU A 362 14.52 7.91 -22.09
N GLY A 363 14.01 6.92 -21.36
CA GLY A 363 14.19 5.50 -21.67
C GLY A 363 14.51 4.65 -20.43
N GLY A 364 15.48 3.74 -20.52
CA GLY A 364 15.76 2.81 -19.43
C GLY A 364 14.63 1.79 -19.28
N GLY A 365 14.30 1.09 -20.38
CA GLY A 365 13.14 0.19 -20.44
C GLY A 365 13.06 -0.75 -19.24
N GLY A 366 14.20 -1.30 -18.82
CA GLY A 366 14.36 -2.02 -17.56
C GLY A 366 14.57 -1.07 -16.38
N VAL A 367 15.70 -0.37 -16.38
CA VAL A 367 16.14 0.49 -15.28
C VAL A 367 16.60 1.86 -15.81
N PHE A 368 16.06 2.91 -15.23
CA PHE A 368 16.56 4.28 -15.37
C PHE A 368 17.24 4.71 -14.08
N ILE A 369 18.47 5.20 -14.19
CA ILE A 369 19.26 5.72 -13.07
C ILE A 369 19.46 7.21 -13.33
N GLU A 370 18.75 8.05 -12.56
CA GLU A 370 18.89 9.50 -12.65
C GLU A 370 20.21 9.95 -12.00
N MET A 371 20.51 9.42 -10.82
CA MET A 371 21.65 9.76 -9.99
C MET A 371 21.99 8.62 -9.01
N GLY A 372 23.03 8.81 -8.20
CA GLY A 372 23.42 7.87 -7.15
C GLY A 372 24.26 6.70 -7.65
N SER A 373 24.32 5.62 -6.88
CA SER A 373 25.03 4.39 -7.23
C SER A 373 24.05 3.25 -7.48
N ALA A 374 24.17 2.57 -8.62
CA ALA A 374 23.45 1.35 -8.95
C ALA A 374 24.42 0.17 -9.04
N ASN A 375 24.13 -0.89 -8.28
CA ASN A 375 24.94 -2.10 -8.23
C ASN A 375 24.11 -3.30 -8.68
N LEU A 376 24.50 -3.90 -9.80
CA LEU A 376 23.94 -5.12 -10.35
C LEU A 376 24.89 -6.29 -10.04
N MET A 377 24.44 -7.28 -9.29
CA MET A 377 25.28 -8.37 -8.79
C MET A 377 24.54 -9.70 -8.62
N GLY A 378 25.29 -10.75 -8.25
CA GLY A 378 24.74 -12.05 -7.88
C GLY A 378 23.98 -12.73 -9.02
N GLU A 379 24.56 -12.80 -10.21
CA GLU A 379 23.93 -13.47 -11.37
C GLU A 379 22.56 -12.85 -11.75
N SER A 380 22.34 -11.56 -11.47
CA SER A 380 21.12 -10.85 -11.89
C SER A 380 21.02 -10.71 -13.41
N GLU A 381 19.79 -10.64 -13.91
CA GLU A 381 19.48 -10.53 -15.33
C GLU A 381 18.62 -9.29 -15.63
N ILE A 382 19.05 -8.47 -16.59
CA ILE A 382 18.23 -7.42 -17.22
C ILE A 382 18.03 -7.84 -18.68
N ALA A 383 16.82 -8.29 -19.02
CA ALA A 383 16.59 -8.86 -20.34
C ALA A 383 15.24 -8.52 -20.98
N ASN A 384 15.17 -8.49 -22.32
CA ASN A 384 13.92 -8.25 -23.06
C ASN A 384 13.23 -6.92 -22.75
N ASN A 385 13.94 -5.94 -22.20
CA ASN A 385 13.37 -4.63 -21.91
C ASN A 385 13.48 -3.69 -23.12
N SER A 386 12.57 -2.73 -23.22
CA SER A 386 12.44 -1.86 -24.39
C SER A 386 12.33 -0.38 -24.01
N ALA A 387 13.18 0.46 -24.59
CA ALA A 387 12.98 1.91 -24.64
C ALA A 387 12.41 2.25 -26.03
N ASP A 388 11.08 2.36 -26.13
CA ASP A 388 10.35 2.38 -27.41
C ASP A 388 9.86 3.76 -27.87
N GLY A 389 10.07 4.80 -27.06
CA GLY A 389 9.77 6.17 -27.49
C GLY A 389 10.73 6.66 -28.58
N ILE A 390 10.39 7.77 -29.23
CA ILE A 390 11.03 8.20 -30.49
C ILE A 390 12.55 8.34 -30.34
N LEU A 391 13.05 8.96 -29.27
CA LEU A 391 14.48 9.11 -29.00
C LEU A 391 14.96 8.26 -27.82
N GLY A 392 14.16 7.26 -27.41
CA GLY A 392 14.40 6.43 -26.24
C GLY A 392 15.72 5.66 -26.31
N SER A 393 16.47 5.69 -25.21
CA SER A 393 17.77 5.03 -25.07
C SER A 393 17.81 4.08 -23.88
N GLY A 394 18.83 3.21 -23.83
CA GLY A 394 19.04 2.33 -22.68
C GLY A 394 17.94 1.29 -22.54
N GLY A 395 17.77 0.42 -23.54
CA GLY A 395 16.66 -0.55 -23.52
C GLY A 395 16.64 -1.38 -22.23
N GLY A 396 17.82 -1.85 -21.81
CA GLY A 396 18.03 -2.45 -20.49
C GLY A 396 18.22 -1.39 -19.41
N VAL A 397 19.28 -0.58 -19.53
CA VAL A 397 19.66 0.43 -18.54
C VAL A 397 19.96 1.77 -19.21
N LEU A 398 19.40 2.86 -18.67
CA LEU A 398 19.85 4.23 -18.96
C LEU A 398 20.48 4.82 -17.69
N LEU A 399 21.74 5.23 -17.77
CA LEU A 399 22.43 5.99 -16.72
C LEU A 399 22.55 7.45 -17.16
N LEU A 400 21.81 8.34 -16.49
CA LEU A 400 21.86 9.77 -16.79
C LEU A 400 23.01 10.45 -16.05
N TYR A 401 23.04 10.29 -14.73
CA TYR A 401 24.13 10.70 -13.85
C TYR A 401 24.41 9.60 -12.81
N GLY A 402 25.63 9.56 -12.26
CA GLY A 402 26.00 8.66 -11.16
C GLY A 402 26.87 7.47 -11.57
N ASP A 403 26.81 6.39 -10.80
CA ASP A 403 27.70 5.24 -10.94
C ASP A 403 26.91 3.95 -11.18
N LEU A 404 27.26 3.20 -12.23
CA LEU A 404 26.75 1.86 -12.50
C LEU A 404 27.87 0.83 -12.33
N THR A 405 27.70 -0.13 -11.43
CA THR A 405 28.56 -1.31 -11.34
C THR A 405 27.78 -2.55 -11.70
N VAL A 406 28.19 -3.26 -12.73
CA VAL A 406 27.63 -4.57 -13.12
C VAL A 406 28.71 -5.61 -12.94
N SER A 407 28.47 -6.60 -12.09
CA SER A 407 29.50 -7.59 -11.76
C SER A 407 28.94 -8.99 -11.49
N ALA A 408 29.82 -9.92 -11.11
CA ALA A 408 29.44 -11.22 -10.57
C ALA A 408 28.54 -12.04 -11.51
N SER A 409 28.95 -12.17 -12.77
CA SER A 409 28.27 -12.95 -13.81
C SER A 409 26.86 -12.47 -14.15
N CYS A 410 26.53 -11.22 -13.85
CA CYS A 410 25.29 -10.59 -14.31
C CYS A 410 25.17 -10.57 -15.84
N VAL A 411 23.93 -10.59 -16.31
CA VAL A 411 23.58 -10.69 -17.73
C VAL A 411 22.70 -9.50 -18.15
N ILE A 412 23.06 -8.85 -19.25
CA ILE A 412 22.25 -7.85 -19.94
C ILE A 412 21.98 -8.40 -21.35
N ASP A 413 20.75 -8.87 -21.59
CA ASP A 413 20.42 -9.70 -22.76
C ASP A 413 19.16 -9.25 -23.52
N ASN A 414 19.23 -9.24 -24.85
CA ASN A 414 18.05 -9.05 -25.72
C ASN A 414 17.21 -7.81 -25.39
N ASN A 415 17.83 -6.74 -24.90
CA ASN A 415 17.16 -5.46 -24.68
C ASN A 415 17.23 -4.60 -25.95
N SER A 416 16.25 -3.72 -26.14
CA SER A 416 16.16 -2.89 -27.34
C SER A 416 15.90 -1.41 -27.04
N ALA A 417 16.56 -0.53 -27.78
CA ALA A 417 16.32 0.92 -27.74
C ALA A 417 16.05 1.45 -29.16
N ASN A 418 15.29 2.54 -29.26
CA ASN A 418 15.01 3.19 -30.54
C ASN A 418 16.13 4.14 -30.99
N ARG A 419 16.93 4.66 -30.05
CA ARG A 419 18.05 5.58 -30.33
C ARG A 419 19.41 4.98 -30.00
N SER A 420 19.74 4.77 -28.72
CA SER A 420 21.11 4.38 -28.33
C SER A 420 21.11 3.36 -27.20
N GLY A 421 22.14 2.51 -27.14
CA GLY A 421 22.38 1.64 -26.00
C GLY A 421 21.26 0.63 -25.78
N GLY A 422 21.06 -0.29 -26.72
CA GLY A 422 20.03 -1.34 -26.59
C GLY A 422 20.10 -2.05 -25.24
N GLY A 423 21.31 -2.41 -24.81
CA GLY A 423 21.60 -2.94 -23.49
C GLY A 423 21.75 -1.82 -22.47
N VAL A 424 22.77 -0.98 -22.63
CA VAL A 424 23.10 0.11 -21.70
C VAL A 424 23.42 1.39 -22.46
N GLU A 425 22.81 2.50 -22.07
CA GLU A 425 23.24 3.85 -22.44
C GLU A 425 23.83 4.56 -21.22
N ILE A 426 25.00 5.18 -21.40
CA ILE A 426 25.72 5.94 -20.38
C ILE A 426 25.85 7.38 -20.86
N VAL A 427 25.05 8.26 -20.28
CA VAL A 427 25.06 9.68 -20.61
C VAL A 427 26.15 10.40 -19.83
N ASP A 428 26.23 10.23 -18.52
CA ASP A 428 27.29 10.81 -17.69
C ASP A 428 27.57 9.93 -16.46
N GLY A 429 28.75 10.10 -15.86
CA GLY A 429 29.18 9.36 -14.67
C GLY A 429 30.13 8.18 -14.92
N MET A 430 30.14 7.19 -14.02
CA MET A 430 31.06 6.04 -14.07
C MET A 430 30.31 4.74 -14.33
N ALA A 431 30.83 3.91 -15.24
CA ALA A 431 30.33 2.54 -15.42
C ALA A 431 31.46 1.52 -15.30
N THR A 432 31.27 0.50 -14.48
CA THR A 432 32.20 -0.61 -14.32
C THR A 432 31.51 -1.92 -14.61
N PHE A 433 32.01 -2.64 -15.61
CA PHE A 433 31.59 -3.99 -15.95
C PHE A 433 32.71 -4.94 -15.53
N ASN A 434 32.43 -5.94 -14.70
CA ASN A 434 33.43 -6.90 -14.25
C ASN A 434 32.85 -8.31 -14.19
N GLN A 435 33.30 -9.19 -15.09
CA GLN A 435 32.71 -10.52 -15.27
C GLN A 435 31.22 -10.43 -15.61
N THR A 436 30.88 -9.66 -16.66
CA THR A 436 29.51 -9.40 -17.10
C THR A 436 29.30 -9.91 -18.52
N TYR A 437 28.10 -10.40 -18.83
CA TYR A 437 27.69 -10.79 -20.17
C TYR A 437 26.71 -9.77 -20.75
N ILE A 438 27.12 -9.05 -21.80
CA ILE A 438 26.24 -8.14 -22.56
C ILE A 438 26.11 -8.69 -23.97
N ARG A 439 24.94 -9.22 -24.32
CA ARG A 439 24.73 -9.95 -25.58
C ARG A 439 23.33 -9.71 -26.14
N ASP A 440 23.20 -9.91 -27.44
CA ASP A 440 21.93 -9.89 -28.18
C ASP A 440 21.08 -8.60 -28.02
N ASN A 441 21.68 -7.52 -27.49
CA ASN A 441 21.02 -6.23 -27.34
C ASN A 441 21.12 -5.41 -28.63
N ASP A 442 20.08 -4.63 -28.92
CA ASP A 442 19.89 -4.03 -30.24
C ASP A 442 19.43 -2.56 -30.20
N VAL A 443 19.89 -1.80 -31.19
CA VAL A 443 19.33 -0.50 -31.58
C VAL A 443 18.76 -0.73 -32.98
N ASP A 444 17.47 -0.45 -33.20
CA ASP A 444 16.66 -0.80 -34.40
C ASP A 444 15.75 -2.05 -34.30
N GLY A 445 15.56 -2.61 -33.11
CA GLY A 445 14.76 -3.82 -32.89
C GLY A 445 13.26 -3.61 -32.62
N LYS A 446 12.70 -4.30 -31.59
CA LYS A 446 11.29 -4.26 -31.19
C LYS A 446 10.81 -2.91 -30.62
N ALA A 447 11.72 -1.94 -30.52
CA ALA A 447 11.52 -0.63 -29.90
C ALA A 447 10.88 0.43 -30.82
N GLY A 448 10.44 0.08 -32.04
CA GLY A 448 9.68 1.00 -32.91
C GLY A 448 10.35 1.26 -34.26
N ILE A 449 10.25 2.50 -34.76
CA ILE A 449 10.84 2.90 -36.05
C ILE A 449 12.24 3.46 -35.80
N PRO A 450 13.30 2.78 -36.29
CA PRO A 450 14.70 3.18 -36.24
C PRO A 450 14.96 4.68 -36.36
N ASN A 451 15.47 5.30 -35.30
CA ASN A 451 16.21 6.57 -35.42
C ASN A 451 17.71 6.27 -35.55
N PRO A 452 18.48 7.07 -36.31
CA PRO A 452 19.92 6.85 -36.41
C PRO A 452 20.56 6.91 -35.02
N GLY A 453 21.06 5.78 -34.56
CA GLY A 453 21.87 5.73 -33.36
C GLY A 453 22.74 4.48 -33.31
N ASN A 454 23.54 4.39 -32.25
CA ASN A 454 24.71 3.52 -32.19
C ASN A 454 24.66 2.64 -30.94
N GLY A 455 25.36 1.49 -31.00
CA GLY A 455 25.70 0.69 -29.83
C GLY A 455 24.56 -0.18 -29.29
N GLY A 456 24.24 -1.29 -29.98
CA GLY A 456 23.28 -2.29 -29.50
C GLY A 456 23.58 -2.80 -28.10
N GLY A 457 24.85 -3.09 -27.78
CA GLY A 457 25.29 -3.51 -26.44
C GLY A 457 25.39 -2.36 -25.44
N VAL A 458 26.45 -1.56 -25.56
CA VAL A 458 26.72 -0.39 -24.71
C VAL A 458 26.96 0.82 -25.61
N HIS A 459 26.33 1.94 -25.27
CA HIS A 459 26.57 3.24 -25.86
C HIS A 459 27.01 4.23 -24.76
N ILE A 460 27.81 5.23 -25.18
CA ILE A 460 28.51 6.16 -24.32
C ILE A 460 28.44 7.54 -24.99
N SER A 461 27.84 8.54 -24.35
CA SER A 461 27.60 9.86 -24.98
C SER A 461 28.17 11.08 -24.24
N GLY A 462 28.59 10.97 -22.99
CA GLY A 462 29.08 12.11 -22.19
C GLY A 462 30.54 12.48 -22.39
N ASP A 463 30.89 13.70 -21.95
CA ASP A 463 32.24 14.25 -22.05
C ASP A 463 33.12 13.97 -20.80
N LEU A 464 32.52 13.53 -19.69
CA LEU A 464 33.15 13.42 -18.35
C LEU A 464 32.96 12.04 -17.70
N LEU A 465 33.13 10.97 -18.47
CA LEU A 465 32.87 9.61 -18.03
C LEU A 465 34.11 8.69 -17.95
N THR A 466 34.01 7.67 -17.11
CA THR A 466 34.96 6.56 -17.04
C THR A 466 34.22 5.24 -17.21
N VAL A 467 34.59 4.45 -18.21
CA VAL A 467 34.07 3.09 -18.41
C VAL A 467 35.20 2.07 -18.29
N THR A 468 35.03 1.10 -17.41
CA THR A 468 35.96 -0.01 -17.18
C THR A 468 35.29 -1.34 -17.54
N PHE A 469 36.00 -2.20 -18.27
CA PHE A 469 35.58 -3.56 -18.63
C PHE A 469 36.53 -4.61 -18.06
#